data_AF-A0A7X7E957-F1
#
_entry.id   AF-A0A7X7E957-F1
#
_cell.length_a   1.000
_cell.length_b   1.000
_cell.length_c   1.000
_cell.angle_alpha   90.00
_cell.angle_beta   90.00
_cell.angle_gamma   90.00
#
_symmetry.space_group_name_H-M   'P 1'
#
loop_
_entity.id
_entity.type
_entity.pdbx_description
1 polymer ?
#
loop_
_entity_poly.entity_id
_entity_poly.type
_entity_poly.pdbx_seq_one_letter_code
_entity_poly.pdbx_strand_id
1 'polypeptide(L)'
;MGVVRELIANLVHASFAGVVVTVLDGGNTIRISDRGPGIPDKDAALRPGFTSADAQAKNYIRGVGSGFSLVREILTRLGGVLEIEDNLGRGTVVTARVQPRPMTPLAPAALPTYNLTERQLKTLLLAVELAPVGPTRIAEELGVSTSTAYRDLVFLEEAGYVASGPSGHRSVTDAGLAYLDAVL
;
A
#
# COMPACT_ATOMS: atom_id res chain seq x y z
N MET A 1 -3.94 9.36 -1.03
CA MET A 1 -2.65 8.87 -1.54
C MET A 1 -1.81 8.43 -0.34
N GLY A 2 -1.27 7.22 -0.35
CA GLY A 2 -0.57 6.61 0.79
C GLY A 2 0.96 6.64 0.64
N VAL A 3 1.69 6.58 1.78
CA VAL A 3 3.16 6.63 1.85
C VAL A 3 3.81 5.60 0.93
N VAL A 4 3.35 4.35 0.98
CA VAL A 4 3.93 3.22 0.22
C VAL A 4 3.88 3.49 -1.28
N ARG A 5 2.73 3.96 -1.78
CA ARG A 5 2.54 4.27 -3.19
C ARG A 5 3.53 5.33 -3.68
N GLU A 6 3.73 6.39 -2.90
CA GLU A 6 4.65 7.46 -3.26
C GLU A 6 6.11 6.99 -3.25
N LEU A 7 6.49 6.15 -2.29
CA LEU A 7 7.83 5.56 -2.26
C LEU A 7 8.08 4.63 -3.45
N ILE A 8 7.09 3.81 -3.82
CA ILE A 8 7.18 2.93 -5.00
C ILE A 8 7.23 3.75 -6.28
N ALA A 9 6.42 4.80 -6.40
CA ALA A 9 6.40 5.67 -7.57
C ALA A 9 7.77 6.34 -7.81
N ASN A 10 8.48 6.72 -6.73
CA ASN A 10 9.82 7.30 -6.82
C ASN A 10 10.88 6.35 -7.41
N LEU A 11 10.62 5.04 -7.46
CA LEU A 11 11.55 4.07 -8.07
C LEU A 11 11.72 4.26 -9.58
N VAL A 12 10.86 5.04 -10.24
CA VAL A 12 11.06 5.45 -11.63
C VAL A 12 12.40 6.17 -11.83
N HIS A 13 12.85 6.94 -10.84
CA HIS A 13 14.15 7.63 -10.87
C HIS A 13 15.33 6.67 -10.76
N ALA A 14 15.11 5.48 -10.21
CA ALA A 14 16.09 4.40 -10.16
C ALA A 14 15.96 3.42 -11.33
N SER A 15 15.06 3.68 -12.29
CA SER A 15 14.70 2.76 -13.37
C SER A 15 14.35 1.36 -12.86
N PHE A 16 13.82 1.26 -11.64
CA PHE A 16 13.53 0.01 -10.95
C PHE A 16 14.73 -0.95 -10.84
N ALA A 17 15.96 -0.44 -10.87
CA ALA A 17 17.17 -1.25 -10.86
C ALA A 17 17.36 -1.93 -9.49
N GLY A 18 17.30 -3.27 -9.45
CA GLY A 18 17.67 -4.05 -8.25
C GLY A 18 16.86 -3.71 -7.00
N VAL A 19 15.57 -3.42 -7.16
CA VAL A 19 14.68 -3.01 -6.07
C VAL A 19 14.43 -4.15 -5.09
N VAL A 20 14.55 -3.85 -3.80
CA VAL A 20 14.13 -4.71 -2.70
C VAL A 20 13.24 -3.91 -1.76
N VAL A 21 12.04 -4.44 -1.48
CA VAL A 21 11.11 -3.88 -0.49
C VAL A 21 11.11 -4.80 0.72
N THR A 22 11.42 -4.25 1.89
CA THR A 22 11.43 -4.96 3.17
C THR A 22 10.39 -4.36 4.09
N VAL A 23 9.52 -5.20 4.65
CA VAL A 23 8.55 -4.82 5.69
C VAL A 23 9.02 -5.39 7.02
N LEU A 24 9.19 -4.53 8.02
CA LEU A 24 9.76 -4.84 9.33
C LEU A 24 8.82 -4.35 10.44
N ASP A 25 9.10 -4.73 11.69
CA ASP A 25 8.44 -4.23 12.89
C ASP A 25 6.90 -4.38 12.86
N GLY A 26 6.42 -5.52 12.38
CA GLY A 26 4.99 -5.80 12.25
C GLY A 26 4.28 -4.87 11.26
N GLY A 27 4.97 -4.38 10.23
CA GLY A 27 4.41 -3.47 9.23
C GLY A 27 4.67 -1.99 9.50
N ASN A 28 5.23 -1.65 10.65
CA ASN A 28 5.47 -0.25 11.04
C ASN A 28 6.72 0.37 10.40
N THR A 29 7.59 -0.45 9.80
CA THR A 29 8.79 0.00 9.09
C THR A 29 8.79 -0.57 7.68
N ILE A 30 8.88 0.31 6.68
CA ILE A 30 9.04 -0.05 5.28
C ILE A 30 10.38 0.49 4.81
N ARG A 31 11.24 -0.41 4.34
CA ARG A 31 12.55 -0.06 3.78
C ARG A 31 12.61 -0.48 2.32
N ILE A 32 12.90 0.47 1.45
CA ILE A 32 13.03 0.26 0.01
C ILE A 32 14.47 0.57 -0.39
N SER A 33 15.17 -0.40 -0.97
CA SER A 33 16.51 -0.21 -1.50
C SER A 33 16.55 -0.43 -3.00
N ASP A 34 17.33 0.37 -3.71
CA ASP A 34 17.56 0.24 -5.15
C ASP A 34 19.06 0.24 -5.50
N ARG A 35 19.38 -0.09 -6.75
CA ARG A 35 20.71 0.00 -7.37
C ARG A 35 20.72 1.01 -8.52
N GLY A 36 19.94 2.07 -8.41
CA GLY A 36 19.87 3.18 -9.36
C GLY A 36 21.06 4.15 -9.23
N PRO A 37 20.91 5.38 -9.72
CA PRO A 37 21.97 6.39 -9.68
C PRO A 37 22.21 7.00 -8.29
N GLY A 38 21.32 6.75 -7.32
CA GLY A 38 21.37 7.37 -5.99
C GLY A 38 20.73 8.77 -5.97
N ILE A 39 20.70 9.38 -4.78
CA ILE A 39 20.23 10.75 -4.56
C ILE A 39 21.43 11.61 -4.12
N PRO A 40 21.94 12.50 -4.99
CA PRO A 40 23.13 13.31 -4.70
C PRO A 40 22.92 14.28 -3.54
N ASP A 41 21.76 14.93 -3.50
CA ASP A 41 21.38 15.89 -2.46
C ASP A 41 20.05 15.44 -1.83
N LYS A 42 20.18 14.77 -0.69
CA LYS A 42 19.07 14.17 0.06
C LYS A 42 18.20 15.25 0.71
N ASP A 43 18.79 16.35 1.13
CA ASP A 43 18.05 17.49 1.68
C ASP A 43 17.21 18.16 0.59
N ALA A 44 17.77 18.32 -0.61
CA ALA A 44 17.02 18.81 -1.76
C ALA A 44 15.84 17.90 -2.11
N ALA A 45 16.02 16.58 -2.08
CA ALA A 45 14.96 15.61 -2.35
C ALA A 45 13.77 15.73 -1.38
N LEU A 46 14.00 16.25 -0.17
CA LEU A 46 12.97 16.50 0.85
C LEU A 46 12.32 17.89 0.74
N ARG A 47 12.82 18.79 -0.12
CA ARG A 47 12.24 20.13 -0.29
C ARG A 47 10.93 20.06 -1.10
N PRO A 48 9.86 20.74 -0.66
CA PRO A 48 8.63 20.84 -1.43
C PRO A 48 8.89 21.40 -2.83
N GLY A 49 8.34 20.75 -3.86
CA GLY A 49 8.45 21.18 -5.25
C GLY A 49 9.77 20.78 -5.94
N PHE A 50 10.69 20.10 -5.24
CA PHE A 50 11.90 19.59 -5.86
C PHE A 50 11.59 18.39 -6.74
N THR A 51 11.97 18.45 -8.03
CA THR A 51 11.83 17.35 -8.97
C THR A 51 13.13 17.05 -9.71
N SER A 52 13.49 15.77 -9.76
CA SER A 52 14.54 15.24 -10.62
C SER A 52 13.98 14.50 -11.85
N ALA A 53 12.68 14.63 -12.13
CA ALA A 53 12.05 13.86 -13.18
C ALA A 53 12.32 14.46 -14.56
N ASP A 54 12.87 13.64 -15.44
CA ASP A 54 13.01 13.96 -16.86
C ASP A 54 11.67 13.83 -17.61
N ALA A 55 11.69 14.15 -18.91
CA ALA A 55 10.50 14.10 -19.75
C ALA A 55 9.89 12.69 -19.88
N GLN A 56 10.70 11.62 -19.74
CA GLN A 56 10.20 10.24 -19.81
C GLN A 56 9.53 9.82 -18.51
N ALA A 57 10.12 10.17 -17.36
CA ALA A 57 9.55 9.90 -16.04
C ALA A 57 8.16 10.55 -15.88
N LYS A 58 7.96 11.77 -16.41
CA LYS A 58 6.65 12.47 -16.39
C LYS A 58 5.49 11.69 -17.04
N ASN A 59 5.77 10.72 -17.90
CA ASN A 59 4.74 9.87 -18.51
C ASN A 59 4.22 8.78 -17.55
N TYR A 60 5.02 8.39 -16.55
CA TYR A 60 4.70 7.31 -15.61
C TYR A 60 4.20 7.84 -14.24
N ILE A 61 4.56 9.08 -13.88
CA ILE A 61 4.18 9.70 -12.61
C ILE A 61 3.33 10.97 -12.82
N ARG A 62 2.11 10.98 -12.27
CA ARG A 62 1.26 12.18 -12.19
C ARG A 62 1.70 13.06 -11.02
N GLY A 63 2.07 14.30 -11.30
CA GLY A 63 2.53 15.26 -10.29
C GLY A 63 4.03 15.09 -10.05
N VAL A 64 4.81 16.03 -10.57
CA VAL A 64 6.27 16.01 -10.50
C VAL A 64 6.73 16.85 -9.32
N GLY A 65 7.48 16.26 -8.40
CA GLY A 65 8.30 17.01 -7.43
C GLY A 65 7.82 17.13 -5.99
N SER A 66 6.98 16.19 -5.52
CA SER A 66 6.49 16.22 -4.13
C SER A 66 6.64 14.90 -3.38
N GLY A 67 7.13 13.82 -4.02
CA GLY A 67 7.07 12.46 -3.47
C GLY A 67 7.59 12.35 -2.04
N PHE A 68 8.88 12.63 -1.82
CA PHE A 68 9.46 12.52 -0.48
C PHE A 68 9.01 13.64 0.48
N SER A 69 8.76 14.87 0.00
CA SER A 69 8.25 15.94 0.86
C SER A 69 6.86 15.62 1.41
N LEU A 70 6.00 15.03 0.60
CA LEU A 70 4.65 14.58 0.97
C LEU A 70 4.74 13.39 1.92
N VAL A 71 5.58 12.40 1.61
CA VAL A 71 5.82 11.25 2.50
C VAL A 71 6.31 11.71 3.87
N ARG A 72 7.26 12.65 3.91
CA ARG A 72 7.74 13.24 5.17
C ARG A 72 6.61 13.92 5.92
N GLU A 73 5.78 14.73 5.27
CA GLU A 73 4.63 15.39 5.92
C GLU A 73 3.66 14.37 6.52
N ILE A 74 3.30 13.33 5.77
CA ILE A 74 2.40 12.27 6.23
C ILE A 74 3.00 11.53 7.42
N LEU A 75 4.28 11.14 7.35
CA LEU A 75 4.95 10.43 8.43
C LEU A 75 5.08 11.30 9.68
N THR A 76 5.44 12.57 9.55
CA THR A 76 5.50 13.51 10.69
C THR A 76 4.15 13.60 11.40
N ARG A 77 3.03 13.65 10.66
CA ARG A 77 1.67 13.64 11.25
C ARG A 77 1.34 12.34 11.99
N LEU A 78 1.93 11.22 11.57
CA LEU A 78 1.81 9.92 12.22
C LEU A 78 2.83 9.72 13.36
N GLY A 79 3.66 10.72 13.68
CA GLY A 79 4.76 10.58 14.65
C GLY A 79 5.88 9.65 14.17
N GLY A 80 5.95 9.42 12.86
CA GLY A 80 6.99 8.64 12.19
C GLY A 80 8.10 9.51 11.61
N VAL A 81 9.07 8.85 10.96
CA VAL A 81 10.19 9.50 10.29
C VAL A 81 10.50 8.86 8.94
N LEU A 82 11.14 9.65 8.08
CA LEU A 82 11.68 9.23 6.79
C LEU A 82 13.19 9.43 6.80
N GLU A 83 13.94 8.38 6.51
CA GLU A 83 15.40 8.37 6.39
C GLU A 83 15.77 8.00 4.95
N ILE A 84 16.76 8.69 4.38
CA ILE A 84 17.27 8.45 3.03
C ILE A 84 18.78 8.32 3.12
N GLU A 85 19.32 7.21 2.63
CA GLU A 85 20.73 6.84 2.73
C GLU A 85 21.25 6.33 1.38
N ASP A 86 22.57 6.33 1.18
CA ASP A 86 23.16 5.69 0.02
C ASP A 86 23.16 4.16 0.20
N ASN A 87 22.81 3.44 -0.86
CA ASN A 87 22.96 1.99 -0.85
C ASN A 87 24.42 1.58 -1.07
N LEU A 88 24.80 0.41 -0.56
CA LEU A 88 26.16 -0.10 -0.69
C LEU A 88 26.58 -0.19 -2.17
N GLY A 89 27.66 0.51 -2.50
CA GLY A 89 28.13 0.66 -3.87
C GLY A 89 27.39 1.75 -4.64
N ARG A 90 26.11 1.52 -4.98
CA ARG A 90 25.28 2.49 -5.72
C ARG A 90 23.79 2.34 -5.41
N GLY A 91 23.05 3.44 -5.57
CA GLY A 91 21.59 3.49 -5.38
C GLY A 91 21.20 4.14 -4.05
N THR A 92 19.93 4.00 -3.68
CA THR A 92 19.37 4.63 -2.49
C THR A 92 18.74 3.59 -1.58
N VAL A 93 18.75 3.86 -0.27
CA VAL A 93 17.91 3.17 0.72
C VAL A 93 16.99 4.22 1.34
N VAL A 94 15.69 3.98 1.27
CA VAL A 94 14.68 4.83 1.89
C VAL A 94 13.98 4.02 2.97
N THR A 95 14.01 4.52 4.20
CA THR A 95 13.37 3.90 5.36
C THR A 95 12.26 4.82 5.88
N ALA A 96 11.01 4.36 5.80
CA ALA A 96 9.86 5.01 6.40
C ALA A 96 9.41 4.19 7.62
N ARG A 97 9.39 4.82 8.80
CA ARG A 97 8.98 4.16 10.05
C ARG A 97 7.97 5.00 10.80
N VAL A 98 6.98 4.35 11.38
CA VAL A 98 6.03 4.94 12.34
C VAL A 98 6.18 4.25 13.69
N GLN A 99 5.87 4.95 14.77
CA GLN A 99 5.78 4.26 16.05
C GLN A 99 4.54 3.35 16.03
N PRO A 100 4.65 2.10 16.50
CA PRO A 100 3.49 1.25 16.64
C PRO A 100 2.50 1.98 17.55
N ARG A 101 1.29 2.22 17.03
CA ARG A 101 0.19 2.64 17.90
C ARG A 101 0.02 1.53 18.94
N PRO A 102 -0.11 1.85 20.25
CA PRO A 102 -0.46 0.83 21.23
C PRO A 102 -1.73 0.15 20.73
N MET A 103 -1.58 -1.08 20.26
CA MET A 103 -2.72 -1.92 19.95
C MET A 103 -3.32 -2.23 21.31
N THR A 104 -4.43 -1.58 21.64
CA THR A 104 -5.35 -2.18 22.60
C THR A 104 -5.62 -3.56 22.05
N PRO A 105 -5.29 -4.65 22.76
CA PRO A 105 -5.59 -5.98 22.28
C PRO A 105 -7.07 -6.00 21.95
N LEU A 106 -7.39 -6.10 20.66
CA LEU A 106 -8.73 -6.51 20.26
C LEU A 106 -8.96 -7.81 21.03
N ALA A 107 -10.07 -7.89 21.76
CA ALA A 107 -10.47 -9.12 22.43
C ALA A 107 -10.20 -10.29 21.45
N PRO A 108 -9.61 -11.41 21.92
CA PRO A 108 -9.07 -12.46 21.05
C PRO A 108 -10.02 -12.66 19.89
N ALA A 109 -9.55 -12.35 18.68
CA ALA A 109 -10.37 -12.41 17.49
C ALA A 109 -11.01 -13.78 17.51
N ALA A 110 -12.34 -13.82 17.65
CA ALA A 110 -13.06 -15.08 17.62
C ALA A 110 -12.61 -15.79 16.35
N LEU A 111 -12.14 -17.05 16.49
CA LEU A 111 -11.65 -17.82 15.35
C LEU A 111 -12.61 -17.60 14.19
N PRO A 112 -12.10 -17.19 13.01
CA PRO A 112 -12.97 -16.80 11.93
C PRO A 112 -13.96 -17.92 11.62
N THR A 113 -15.25 -17.61 11.72
CA THR A 113 -16.33 -18.60 11.51
C THR A 113 -16.29 -19.20 10.11
N TYR A 114 -15.72 -18.47 9.15
CA TYR A 114 -15.55 -18.89 7.77
C TYR A 114 -14.08 -19.18 7.47
N ASN A 115 -13.81 -20.26 6.75
CA ASN A 115 -12.49 -20.50 6.19
C ASN A 115 -12.53 -20.07 4.71
N LEU A 116 -12.15 -18.82 4.44
CA LEU A 116 -12.23 -18.26 3.09
C LEU A 116 -11.34 -19.06 2.13
N THR A 117 -11.87 -19.34 0.95
CA THR A 117 -11.03 -19.85 -0.15
C THR A 117 -9.98 -18.81 -0.52
N GLU A 118 -8.86 -19.24 -1.11
CA GLU A 118 -7.80 -18.33 -1.57
C GLU A 118 -8.34 -17.21 -2.47
N ARG A 119 -9.33 -17.51 -3.33
CA ARG A 119 -9.96 -16.51 -4.21
C ARG A 119 -10.81 -15.51 -3.42
N GLN A 120 -11.59 -15.96 -2.44
CA GLN A 120 -12.37 -15.05 -1.59
C GLN A 120 -11.47 -14.19 -0.70
N LEU A 121 -10.37 -14.74 -0.20
CA LEU A 121 -9.34 -14.00 0.54
C LEU A 121 -8.71 -12.91 -0.34
N LYS A 122 -8.35 -13.25 -1.58
CA LYS A 122 -7.84 -12.28 -2.57
C LYS A 122 -8.87 -11.20 -2.91
N THR A 123 -10.15 -11.56 -3.05
CA THR A 123 -11.24 -10.59 -3.25
C THR A 123 -11.37 -9.63 -2.06
N LEU A 124 -11.28 -10.13 -0.82
CA LEU A 124 -11.31 -9.31 0.38
C LEU A 124 -10.11 -8.36 0.47
N LEU A 125 -8.90 -8.85 0.16
CA LEU A 125 -7.68 -8.03 0.09
C LEU A 125 -7.79 -6.92 -0.95
N LEU A 126 -8.25 -7.24 -2.16
CA LEU A 126 -8.48 -6.23 -3.20
C LEU A 126 -9.54 -5.21 -2.80
N ALA A 127 -10.55 -5.61 -2.02
CA ALA A 127 -11.52 -4.67 -1.48
C ALA A 127 -10.89 -3.71 -0.45
N VAL A 128 -9.87 -4.12 0.32
CA VAL A 128 -9.10 -3.19 1.18
C VAL A 128 -8.37 -2.15 0.33
N GLU A 129 -7.74 -2.58 -0.75
CA GLU A 129 -6.89 -1.71 -1.58
C GLU A 129 -7.69 -0.78 -2.49
N LEU A 130 -8.81 -1.26 -3.04
CA LEU A 130 -9.54 -0.61 -4.13
C LEU A 130 -10.88 -0.02 -3.70
N ALA A 131 -11.31 -0.17 -2.44
CA ALA A 131 -12.62 0.28 -2.00
C ALA A 131 -12.86 1.78 -2.26
N PRO A 132 -14.09 2.17 -2.68
CA PRO A 132 -15.24 1.30 -2.97
C PRO A 132 -15.07 0.52 -4.29
N VAL A 133 -15.28 -0.81 -4.26
CA VAL A 133 -14.99 -1.69 -5.41
C VAL A 133 -16.22 -2.46 -5.91
N GLY A 134 -16.34 -2.61 -7.24
CA GLY A 134 -17.38 -3.40 -7.89
C GLY A 134 -16.87 -4.73 -8.44
N PRO A 135 -17.77 -5.65 -8.84
CA PRO A 135 -17.40 -6.97 -9.35
C PRO A 135 -16.55 -6.93 -10.62
N THR A 136 -16.75 -5.94 -11.50
CA THR A 136 -15.97 -5.77 -12.72
C THR A 136 -14.50 -5.55 -12.42
N ARG A 137 -14.19 -4.68 -11.46
CA ARG A 137 -12.79 -4.38 -11.12
C ARG A 137 -12.10 -5.57 -10.46
N ILE A 138 -12.78 -6.26 -9.54
CA ILE A 138 -12.26 -7.50 -8.94
C ILE A 138 -12.00 -8.57 -10.00
N ALA A 139 -12.92 -8.72 -10.96
CA ALA A 139 -12.78 -9.69 -12.05
C ALA A 139 -11.56 -9.42 -12.94
N GLU A 140 -11.31 -8.15 -13.27
CA GLU A 140 -10.12 -7.72 -14.02
C GLU A 140 -8.83 -8.06 -13.27
N GLU A 141 -8.74 -7.71 -11.98
CA GLU A 141 -7.53 -7.91 -11.16
C GLU A 141 -7.24 -9.40 -10.88
N LEU A 142 -8.28 -10.22 -10.72
CA LEU A 142 -8.13 -11.66 -10.43
C LEU A 142 -8.14 -12.56 -11.67
N GLY A 143 -8.46 -12.02 -12.86
CA GLY A 143 -8.58 -12.81 -14.09
C GLY A 143 -9.74 -13.81 -14.07
N VAL A 144 -10.87 -13.46 -13.46
CA VAL A 144 -12.08 -14.30 -13.36
C VAL A 144 -13.28 -13.65 -14.06
N SER A 145 -14.40 -14.39 -14.21
CA SER A 145 -15.62 -13.77 -14.75
C SER A 145 -16.22 -12.77 -13.76
N THR A 146 -16.86 -11.71 -14.27
CA THR A 146 -17.61 -10.73 -13.46
C THR A 146 -18.67 -11.38 -12.59
N SER A 147 -19.32 -12.44 -13.08
CA SER A 147 -20.28 -13.24 -12.31
C SER A 147 -19.65 -14.01 -11.15
N THR A 148 -18.41 -14.48 -11.31
CA THR A 148 -17.66 -15.16 -10.24
C THR A 148 -17.24 -14.17 -9.17
N ALA A 149 -16.65 -13.03 -9.57
CA ALA A 149 -16.29 -11.95 -8.66
C ALA A 149 -17.51 -11.40 -7.91
N TYR A 150 -18.66 -11.28 -8.58
CA TYR A 150 -19.91 -10.88 -7.94
C TYR A 150 -20.36 -11.87 -6.86
N ARG A 151 -20.31 -13.18 -7.12
CA ARG A 151 -20.66 -14.21 -6.13
C ARG A 151 -19.74 -14.18 -4.91
N ASP A 152 -18.43 -13.98 -5.12
CA ASP A 152 -17.48 -13.86 -4.02
C ASP A 152 -17.77 -12.60 -3.18
N LEU A 153 -18.09 -11.45 -3.81
CA LEU A 153 -18.49 -10.24 -3.09
C LEU A 153 -19.79 -10.40 -2.30
N VAL A 154 -20.79 -11.08 -2.86
CA VAL A 154 -22.04 -11.40 -2.15
C VAL A 154 -21.76 -12.29 -0.94
N PHE A 155 -20.95 -13.34 -1.11
CA PHE A 155 -20.55 -14.21 0.00
C PHE A 155 -19.84 -13.43 1.12
N LEU A 156 -18.88 -12.57 0.77
CA LEU A 156 -18.17 -11.74 1.74
C LEU A 156 -19.10 -10.75 2.46
N GLU A 157 -20.14 -10.28 1.79
CA GLU A 157 -21.16 -9.40 2.36
C GLU A 157 -22.07 -10.16 3.33
N GLU A 158 -22.53 -11.36 2.96
CA GLU A 158 -23.29 -12.26 3.84
C GLU A 158 -22.47 -12.69 5.08
N ALA A 159 -21.16 -12.88 4.92
CA ALA A 159 -20.23 -13.15 6.01
C ALA A 159 -19.93 -11.90 6.87
N GLY A 160 -20.39 -10.71 6.47
CA GLY A 160 -20.19 -9.45 7.17
C GLY A 160 -18.81 -8.82 7.01
N TYR A 161 -17.97 -9.32 6.09
CA TYR A 161 -16.61 -8.81 5.85
C TYR A 161 -16.56 -7.60 4.91
N VAL A 162 -17.59 -7.41 4.08
CA VAL A 162 -17.78 -6.21 3.27
C VAL A 162 -19.21 -5.69 3.39
N ALA A 163 -19.44 -4.42 3.06
CA ALA A 163 -20.75 -3.81 3.03
C ALA A 163 -21.00 -3.08 1.69
N SER A 164 -22.17 -3.27 1.09
CA SER A 164 -22.57 -2.53 -0.11
C SER A 164 -22.96 -1.09 0.20
N GLY A 165 -22.40 -0.15 -0.57
CA GLY A 165 -22.84 1.23 -0.64
C GLY A 165 -24.04 1.42 -1.60
N PRO A 166 -24.55 2.66 -1.72
CA PRO A 166 -25.75 2.97 -2.52
C PRO A 166 -25.66 2.60 -4.01
N SER A 167 -24.43 2.56 -4.54
CA SER A 167 -24.13 2.22 -5.94
C SER A 167 -23.79 0.74 -6.16
N GLY A 168 -23.94 -0.12 -5.15
CA GLY A 168 -23.55 -1.54 -5.20
C GLY A 168 -22.04 -1.80 -5.18
N HIS A 169 -21.22 -0.78 -4.92
CA HIS A 169 -19.79 -0.94 -4.65
C HIS A 169 -19.60 -1.34 -3.19
N ARG A 170 -18.62 -2.20 -2.92
CA ARG A 170 -18.38 -2.76 -1.58
C ARG A 170 -17.17 -2.10 -0.94
N SER A 171 -17.25 -1.90 0.37
CA SER A 171 -16.14 -1.48 1.23
C SER A 171 -15.96 -2.50 2.35
N VAL A 172 -14.72 -2.71 2.79
CA VAL A 172 -14.40 -3.67 3.86
C VAL A 172 -14.90 -3.14 5.21
N THR A 173 -15.43 -4.04 6.04
CA THR A 173 -15.89 -3.75 7.42
C THR A 173 -14.77 -3.96 8.43
N ASP A 174 -14.96 -3.49 9.67
CA ASP A 174 -14.02 -3.78 10.77
C ASP A 174 -13.84 -5.30 11.01
N ALA A 175 -14.91 -6.08 10.81
CA ALA A 175 -14.84 -7.54 10.88
C ALA A 175 -14.02 -8.16 9.74
N GLY A 176 -14.11 -7.61 8.53
CA GLY A 176 -13.29 -8.03 7.40
C GLY A 176 -11.81 -7.70 7.59
N LEU A 177 -11.49 -6.55 8.18
CA LEU A 177 -10.12 -6.19 8.55
C LEU A 177 -9.58 -7.11 9.64
N ALA A 178 -10.36 -7.33 10.72
CA ALA A 178 -9.96 -8.23 11.80
C ALA A 178 -9.77 -9.67 11.31
N TYR A 179 -10.56 -10.13 10.33
CA TYR A 179 -10.35 -11.42 9.68
C TYR A 179 -8.98 -11.49 9.01
N LEU A 180 -8.62 -10.48 8.20
CA LEU A 180 -7.34 -10.44 7.49
C LEU A 180 -6.16 -10.43 8.46
N ASP A 181 -6.24 -9.63 9.54
CA ASP A 181 -5.22 -9.58 10.59
C ASP A 181 -5.03 -10.92 11.32
N ALA A 182 -6.06 -11.75 11.39
CA ALA A 182 -6.00 -13.05 12.05
C ALA A 182 -5.40 -14.16 11.18
N VAL A 183 -5.39 -14.00 9.85
CA VAL A 183 -4.98 -15.06 8.89
C VAL A 183 -3.71 -14.74 8.10
N LEU A 184 -3.16 -13.52 8.23
CA LEU A 184 -1.94 -13.05 7.56
C LEU A 184 -0.83 -12.78 8.57
#